data_AF-A0A7K3HE39-F1
#
_entry.id   AF-A0A7K3HE39-F1
#
_cell.length_a   1.000
_cell.length_b   1.000
_cell.length_c   1.000
_cell.angle_alpha   90.00
_cell.angle_beta   90.00
_cell.angle_gamma   90.00
#
_symmetry.space_group_name_H-M   'P 1'
#
loop_
_entity.id
_entity.type
_entity.pdbx_description
1 polymer ?
#
loop_
_entity_poly.entity_id
_entity_poly.type
_entity_poly.pdbx_seq_one_letter_code
_entity_poly.pdbx_strand_id
1 'polypeptide(L)'
;MVSHTTRLFIDGPVRRVLDIAAAVRDSGETLSLDEELRRFVRITRVTGVTDWVCPIATVAALFDHVAGLRADGMEALPQEFRRQLERAGGGTEPGTYLHSLAGKLRALEQDPQDDYDELPLARWEVEVGFPRLSGFGANWVYDGEDATLHDSIQAAIDSEHPYCGEFLAPLAAEAQSALVLFPGKRAMEDSLSAVIGWVSPEALRQLLQAVDDHMRREHTVLS
;
A
#
# COMPACT_ATOMS: atom_id res chain seq x y z
N MET A 1 -23.41 19.18 -3.43
CA MET A 1 -22.00 19.63 -3.44
C MET A 1 -21.41 19.26 -2.10
N VAL A 2 -20.39 18.41 -2.07
CA VAL A 2 -19.76 17.96 -0.82
C VAL A 2 -18.79 19.05 -0.36
N SER A 3 -18.84 19.47 0.91
CA SER A 3 -17.89 20.47 1.42
C SER A 3 -16.45 19.97 1.24
N HIS A 4 -15.50 20.86 0.94
CA HIS A 4 -14.09 20.48 0.87
C HIS A 4 -13.59 19.87 2.20
N THR A 5 -14.11 20.32 3.34
CA THR A 5 -13.81 19.74 4.66
C THR A 5 -14.34 18.32 4.81
N THR A 6 -15.44 17.98 4.14
CA THR A 6 -16.00 16.63 4.14
C THR A 6 -15.06 15.60 3.49
N ARG A 7 -14.18 16.01 2.57
CA ARG A 7 -13.22 15.08 1.95
C ARG A 7 -12.24 14.45 2.94
N LEU A 8 -11.94 15.13 4.05
CA LEU A 8 -11.11 14.58 5.14
C LEU A 8 -11.68 13.26 5.69
N PHE A 9 -13.00 13.09 5.62
CA PHE A 9 -13.72 11.93 6.14
C PHE A 9 -13.98 10.85 5.10
N ILE A 10 -13.84 11.16 3.80
CA ILE A 10 -14.24 10.27 2.72
C ILE A 10 -13.03 9.70 1.98
N ASP A 11 -11.98 10.50 1.76
CA ASP A 11 -10.85 10.11 0.89
C ASP A 11 -9.48 10.26 1.58
N GLY A 12 -9.41 10.03 2.89
CA GLY A 12 -8.23 10.32 3.72
C GLY A 12 -7.70 9.14 4.54
N PRO A 13 -6.60 9.35 5.30
CA PRO A 13 -6.02 8.31 6.16
C PRO A 13 -6.99 7.83 7.24
N VAL A 14 -7.89 8.70 7.72
CA VAL A 14 -8.95 8.32 8.68
C VAL A 14 -9.89 7.29 8.06
N ARG A 15 -10.32 7.51 6.81
CA ARG A 15 -11.13 6.54 6.07
C ARG A 15 -10.38 5.22 5.92
N ARG A 16 -9.10 5.26 5.54
CA ARG A 16 -8.30 4.05 5.34
C ARG A 16 -8.18 3.20 6.60
N VAL A 17 -7.93 3.83 7.74
CA VAL A 17 -7.87 3.13 9.04
C VAL A 17 -9.24 2.55 9.44
N LEU A 18 -10.35 3.25 9.15
CA LEU A 18 -11.69 2.70 9.38
C LEU A 18 -12.03 1.54 8.44
N ASP A 19 -11.60 1.59 7.18
CA ASP A 19 -11.74 0.47 6.24
C ASP A 19 -10.97 -0.76 6.72
N ILE A 20 -9.74 -0.58 7.20
CA ILE A 20 -8.95 -1.65 7.84
C ILE A 20 -9.70 -2.23 9.04
N ALA A 21 -10.16 -1.38 9.95
CA ALA A 21 -10.82 -1.84 11.15
C ALA A 21 -12.17 -2.53 10.87
N ALA A 22 -12.89 -2.08 9.85
CA ALA A 22 -14.09 -2.74 9.35
C ALA A 22 -13.77 -4.11 8.72
N ALA A 23 -12.72 -4.20 7.91
CA ALA A 23 -12.29 -5.46 7.30
C ALA A 23 -11.86 -6.48 8.38
N VAL A 24 -11.13 -6.04 9.41
CA VAL A 24 -10.77 -6.86 10.56
C VAL A 24 -12.00 -7.43 11.24
N ARG A 25 -13.01 -6.57 11.48
CA ARG A 25 -14.25 -7.01 12.11
C ARG A 25 -15.01 -8.02 11.27
N ASP A 26 -15.15 -7.75 9.97
CA ASP A 26 -15.88 -8.62 9.05
C ASP A 26 -15.17 -9.97 8.84
N SER A 27 -13.87 -10.04 9.12
CA SER A 27 -13.08 -11.26 9.06
C SER A 27 -13.36 -12.26 10.20
N GLY A 28 -14.14 -11.86 11.23
CA GLY A 28 -14.53 -12.75 12.32
C GLY A 28 -13.34 -13.35 13.08
N GLU A 29 -12.36 -12.52 13.45
CA GLU A 29 -11.10 -12.89 14.15
C GLU A 29 -9.99 -13.51 13.29
N THR A 30 -10.20 -13.65 11.97
CA THR A 30 -9.13 -14.09 11.06
C THR A 30 -8.00 -13.06 10.96
N LEU A 31 -8.34 -11.78 11.05
CA LEU A 31 -7.38 -10.68 11.06
C LEU A 31 -7.28 -10.06 12.47
N SER A 32 -6.09 -9.62 12.83
CA SER A 32 -5.83 -8.86 14.04
C SER A 32 -5.78 -7.36 13.75
N LEU A 33 -6.54 -6.55 14.51
CA LEU A 33 -6.54 -5.09 14.34
C LEU A 33 -5.14 -4.52 14.58
N ASP A 34 -4.42 -5.02 15.59
CA ASP A 34 -3.10 -4.48 15.93
C ASP A 34 -2.08 -4.81 14.84
N GLU A 35 -2.15 -5.99 14.23
CA GLU A 35 -1.31 -6.35 13.08
C GLU A 35 -1.60 -5.47 11.87
N GLU A 36 -2.88 -5.30 11.51
CA GLU A 36 -3.26 -4.46 10.38
C GLU A 36 -2.92 -2.97 10.59
N LEU A 37 -3.01 -2.47 11.83
CA LEU A 37 -2.57 -1.12 12.14
C LEU A 37 -1.04 -0.99 12.13
N ARG A 38 -0.29 -2.03 12.54
CA ARG A 38 1.19 -2.05 12.38
C ARG A 38 1.58 -1.98 10.91
N ARG A 39 0.89 -2.76 10.06
CA ARG A 39 1.03 -2.70 8.60
C ARG A 39 0.80 -1.30 8.04
N PHE A 40 -0.27 -0.63 8.49
CA PHE A 40 -0.55 0.76 8.15
C PHE A 40 0.55 1.73 8.59
N VAL A 41 1.04 1.62 9.83
CA VAL A 41 2.15 2.45 10.32
C VAL A 41 3.41 2.23 9.50
N ARG A 42 3.76 0.96 9.24
CA ARG A 42 4.93 0.56 8.45
C ARG A 42 4.91 1.17 7.06
N ILE A 43 3.81 1.02 6.30
CA ILE A 43 3.74 1.55 4.95
C ILE A 43 3.85 3.09 4.92
N THR A 44 3.25 3.79 5.89
CA THR A 44 3.33 5.25 6.00
C THR A 44 4.76 5.73 6.27
N ARG A 45 5.54 4.99 7.08
CA ARG A 45 6.93 5.34 7.42
C ARG A 45 7.91 5.02 6.29
N VAL A 46 7.72 3.88 5.63
CA VAL A 46 8.61 3.43 4.53
C VAL A 46 8.57 4.41 3.36
N THR A 47 7.39 4.93 3.05
CA THR A 47 7.27 6.01 2.06
C THR A 47 7.55 7.35 2.75
N GLY A 48 8.82 7.77 2.78
CA GLY A 48 9.22 9.04 3.43
C GLY A 48 8.42 10.27 2.96
N VAL A 49 7.85 10.22 1.75
CA VAL A 49 6.89 11.23 1.25
C VAL A 49 5.56 11.19 2.02
N THR A 50 5.01 10.01 2.31
CA THR A 50 3.75 9.87 3.05
C THR A 50 3.91 10.31 4.49
N ASP A 51 4.99 9.91 5.17
CA ASP A 51 5.30 10.37 6.52
C ASP A 51 5.45 11.90 6.57
N TRP A 52 6.09 12.50 5.56
CA TRP A 52 6.20 13.95 5.47
C TRP A 52 4.85 14.66 5.23
N VAL A 53 3.98 14.10 4.38
CA VAL A 53 2.67 14.70 4.06
C VAL A 53 1.67 14.53 5.21
N CYS A 54 1.62 13.34 5.82
CA CYS A 54 0.67 13.00 6.87
C CYS A 54 1.26 11.93 7.81
N PRO A 55 2.04 12.34 8.82
CA PRO A 55 2.62 11.40 9.77
C PRO A 55 1.54 10.72 10.60
N ILE A 56 1.85 9.56 11.18
CA ILE A 56 0.90 8.78 11.99
C ILE A 56 0.34 9.59 13.16
N ALA A 57 1.18 10.42 13.80
CA ALA A 57 0.73 11.38 14.81
C ALA A 57 -0.40 12.30 14.32
N THR A 58 -0.37 12.76 13.06
CA THR A 58 -1.44 13.57 12.46
C THR A 58 -2.71 12.75 12.27
N VAL A 59 -2.61 11.49 11.82
CA VAL A 59 -3.76 10.58 11.68
C VAL A 59 -4.43 10.34 13.04
N ALA A 60 -3.64 10.06 14.09
CA ALA A 60 -4.15 9.89 15.44
C ALA A 60 -4.81 11.18 15.98
N ALA A 61 -4.22 12.35 15.72
CA ALA A 61 -4.82 13.63 16.10
C ALA A 61 -6.15 13.90 15.37
N LEU A 62 -6.28 13.50 14.10
CA LEU A 62 -7.53 13.59 13.36
C LEU A 62 -8.61 12.73 14.00
N PHE A 63 -8.30 11.51 14.45
CA PHE A 63 -9.26 10.66 15.17
C PHE A 63 -9.78 11.32 16.45
N ASP A 64 -8.88 11.88 17.28
CA ASP A 64 -9.27 12.59 18.49
C ASP A 64 -10.06 13.88 18.21
N HIS A 65 -9.67 14.61 17.16
CA HIS A 65 -10.38 15.82 16.74
C HIS A 65 -11.82 15.51 16.31
N VAL A 66 -12.01 14.45 15.52
CA VAL A 66 -13.35 14.02 15.06
C VAL A 66 -14.20 13.51 16.22
N ALA A 67 -13.59 12.85 17.22
CA ALA A 67 -14.28 12.47 18.45
C ALA A 67 -14.76 13.71 19.22
N GLY A 68 -13.91 14.75 19.33
CA GLY A 68 -14.24 16.02 19.96
C GLY A 68 -15.37 16.78 19.27
N LEU A 69 -15.30 16.93 17.93
CA LEU A 69 -16.37 17.57 17.14
C LEU A 69 -17.73 16.92 17.35
N ARG A 70 -17.75 15.58 17.46
CA ARG A 70 -18.97 14.81 17.72
C ARG A 70 -19.52 15.07 19.13
N ALA A 71 -18.66 15.10 20.15
CA ALA A 71 -19.04 15.40 21.52
C ALA A 71 -19.63 16.82 21.65
N ASP A 72 -19.10 17.78 20.90
CA ASP A 72 -19.57 19.17 20.91
C ASP A 72 -20.87 19.38 20.10
N GLY A 73 -21.38 18.35 19.43
CA GLY A 73 -22.56 18.44 18.55
C GLY A 73 -22.33 19.32 17.32
N MET A 74 -21.07 19.62 17.01
CA MET A 74 -20.64 20.53 15.95
C MET A 74 -20.42 19.71 14.67
N GLU A 75 -21.31 19.91 13.69
CA GLU A 75 -21.40 19.25 12.38
C GLU A 75 -21.99 17.83 12.34
N ALA A 76 -22.95 17.66 11.42
CA ALA A 76 -23.41 16.34 11.01
C ALA A 76 -22.31 15.68 10.18
N LEU A 77 -21.58 14.75 10.80
CA LEU A 77 -20.62 13.91 10.09
C LEU A 77 -21.26 13.29 8.83
N PRO A 78 -20.50 13.19 7.71
CA PRO A 78 -21.00 12.61 6.47
C PRO A 78 -21.63 11.24 6.72
N GLN A 79 -22.76 10.94 6.07
CA GLN A 79 -23.47 9.68 6.29
C GLN A 79 -22.58 8.46 6.02
N GLU A 80 -21.75 8.54 4.98
CA GLU A 80 -20.82 7.47 4.62
C GLU A 80 -19.80 7.22 5.73
N PHE A 81 -19.21 8.28 6.30
CA PHE A 81 -18.29 8.18 7.44
C PHE A 81 -18.96 7.59 8.69
N ARG A 82 -20.23 7.94 8.95
CA ARG A 82 -20.98 7.37 10.07
C ARG A 82 -21.23 5.88 9.90
N ARG A 83 -21.65 5.45 8.70
CA ARG A 83 -21.86 4.02 8.39
C ARG A 83 -20.58 3.20 8.54
N GLN A 84 -19.49 3.75 8.07
CA GLN A 84 -18.15 3.19 8.26
C GLN A 84 -17.78 3.01 9.72
N LEU A 85 -17.93 4.08 10.51
CA LEU A 85 -17.61 4.09 11.92
C LEU A 85 -18.49 3.10 12.70
N GLU A 86 -19.77 3.01 12.35
CA GLU A 86 -20.70 2.02 12.90
C GLU A 86 -20.28 0.59 12.53
N ARG A 87 -19.87 0.34 11.28
CA ARG A 87 -19.37 -0.97 10.83
C ARG A 87 -18.09 -1.36 11.58
N ALA A 88 -17.12 -0.45 11.69
CA ALA A 88 -15.85 -0.71 12.36
C ALA A 88 -16.01 -0.87 13.88
N GLY A 89 -16.68 0.06 14.55
CA GLY A 89 -16.87 0.05 16.01
C GLY A 89 -17.91 -0.96 16.49
N GLY A 90 -18.84 -1.35 15.61
CA GLY A 90 -20.00 -2.21 15.82
C GLY A 90 -20.48 -2.36 17.25
N GLY A 91 -21.25 -1.34 17.64
CA GLY A 91 -21.89 -1.23 18.94
C GLY A 91 -21.08 -0.42 19.95
N THR A 92 -19.77 -0.25 19.76
CA THR A 92 -18.98 0.68 20.59
C THR A 92 -19.44 2.11 20.35
N GLU A 93 -19.50 2.91 21.42
CA GLU A 93 -19.78 4.33 21.31
C GLU A 93 -18.74 4.98 20.37
N PRO A 94 -19.17 5.67 19.30
CA PRO A 94 -18.26 6.13 18.26
C PRO A 94 -17.10 7.03 18.72
N GLY A 95 -17.32 7.97 19.64
CA GLY A 95 -16.24 8.83 20.15
C GLY A 95 -15.18 8.02 20.90
N THR A 96 -15.63 7.12 21.76
CA THR A 96 -14.79 6.17 22.50
C THR A 96 -13.97 5.29 21.56
N TYR A 97 -14.60 4.81 20.47
CA TYR A 97 -13.92 3.99 19.47
C TYR A 97 -12.83 4.79 18.71
N LEU A 98 -13.12 6.03 18.30
CA LEU A 98 -12.14 6.91 17.65
C LEU A 98 -10.94 7.20 18.57
N HIS A 99 -11.17 7.51 19.85
CA HIS A 99 -10.10 7.68 20.84
C HIS A 99 -9.29 6.39 21.04
N SER A 100 -9.94 5.23 21.04
CA SER A 100 -9.24 3.95 21.12
C SER A 100 -8.34 3.71 19.91
N LEU A 101 -8.79 4.04 18.70
CA LEU A 101 -7.96 3.92 17.48
C LEU A 101 -6.77 4.89 17.52
N ALA A 102 -7.00 6.13 17.94
CA ALA A 102 -5.93 7.11 18.12
C ALA A 102 -4.87 6.63 19.13
N GLY A 103 -5.30 6.07 20.25
CA GLY A 103 -4.42 5.49 21.27
C GLY A 103 -3.59 4.33 20.72
N LYS A 104 -4.22 3.40 19.98
CA LYS A 104 -3.51 2.29 19.32
C LYS A 104 -2.47 2.77 18.33
N LEU A 105 -2.82 3.69 17.44
CA LEU A 105 -1.88 4.24 16.45
C LEU A 105 -0.65 4.86 17.10
N ARG A 106 -0.81 5.66 18.16
CA ARG A 106 0.31 6.24 18.92
C ARG A 106 1.20 5.18 19.57
N ALA A 107 0.59 4.15 20.16
CA ALA A 107 1.34 3.08 20.81
C ALA A 107 2.17 2.31 19.78
N LEU A 108 1.58 1.99 18.61
CA LEU A 108 2.25 1.28 17.53
C LEU A 108 3.31 2.14 16.83
N GLU A 109 3.12 3.46 16.75
CA GLU A 109 4.12 4.40 16.22
C GLU A 109 5.39 4.42 17.10
N GLN A 110 5.25 4.22 18.41
CA GLN A 110 6.37 4.18 19.37
C GLN A 110 7.12 2.84 19.39
N ASP A 111 6.49 1.77 18.92
CA ASP A 111 7.04 0.41 18.89
C ASP A 111 6.91 -0.19 17.47
N PRO A 112 7.71 0.32 16.51
CA PRO A 112 7.62 -0.15 15.14
C PRO A 112 8.19 -1.57 15.00
N GLN A 113 7.36 -2.47 14.50
CA GLN A 113 7.76 -3.82 14.13
C GLN A 113 7.88 -3.90 12.60
N ASP A 114 9.12 -3.82 12.12
CA ASP A 114 9.42 -3.75 10.68
C ASP A 114 9.88 -5.11 10.10
N ASP A 115 9.91 -6.18 10.91
CA ASP A 115 10.31 -7.51 10.45
C ASP A 115 9.18 -8.22 9.67
N TYR A 116 9.46 -8.54 8.41
CA TYR A 116 8.53 -9.24 7.52
C TYR A 116 8.40 -10.73 7.85
N ASP A 117 9.35 -11.32 8.58
CA ASP A 117 9.25 -12.70 9.06
C ASP A 117 8.23 -12.82 10.22
N GLU A 118 8.12 -11.77 11.05
CA GLU A 118 7.18 -11.72 12.17
C GLU A 118 5.81 -11.17 11.76
N LEU A 119 5.79 -10.17 10.88
CA LEU A 119 4.57 -9.57 10.35
C LEU A 119 4.62 -9.51 8.82
N PRO A 120 4.26 -10.62 8.14
CA PRO A 120 4.25 -10.69 6.68
C PRO A 120 3.37 -9.63 6.03
N LEU A 121 3.68 -9.32 4.78
CA LEU A 121 2.89 -8.37 3.99
C LEU A 121 1.44 -8.84 3.87
N ALA A 122 0.50 -7.97 4.19
CA ALA A 122 -0.89 -8.18 3.78
C ALA A 122 -1.04 -7.93 2.28
N ARG A 123 -2.07 -8.54 1.67
CA ARG A 123 -2.39 -8.32 0.25
C ARG A 123 -2.46 -6.84 -0.12
N TRP A 124 -3.15 -6.04 0.71
CA TRP A 124 -3.30 -4.62 0.44
C TRP A 124 -1.97 -3.84 0.58
N GLU A 125 -1.05 -4.29 1.44
CA GLU A 125 0.27 -3.67 1.54
C GLU A 125 1.07 -3.91 0.26
N VAL A 126 0.96 -5.11 -0.32
CA VAL A 126 1.59 -5.40 -1.63
C VAL A 126 1.03 -4.49 -2.72
N GLU A 127 -0.29 -4.31 -2.76
CA GLU A 127 -0.97 -3.45 -3.74
C GLU A 127 -0.54 -1.98 -3.63
N VAL A 128 -0.23 -1.51 -2.41
CA VAL A 128 0.23 -0.12 -2.16
C VAL A 128 1.74 0.03 -2.34
N GLY A 129 2.53 -0.96 -1.92
CA GLY A 129 3.99 -0.91 -1.94
C GLY A 129 4.61 -1.29 -3.28
N PHE A 130 3.92 -2.09 -4.09
CA PHE A 130 4.39 -2.57 -5.40
C PHE A 130 3.35 -2.38 -6.53
N PRO A 131 2.79 -1.17 -6.71
CA PRO A 131 1.78 -0.92 -7.72
C PRO A 131 2.31 -1.08 -9.15
N ARG A 132 3.60 -0.78 -9.44
CA ARG A 132 4.17 -0.95 -10.78
C ARG A 132 4.34 -2.42 -11.12
N LEU A 133 4.83 -3.26 -10.21
CA LEU A 133 4.92 -4.71 -10.43
C LEU A 133 3.54 -5.36 -10.61
N SER A 134 2.57 -4.93 -9.80
CA SER A 134 1.18 -5.40 -9.91
C SER A 134 0.56 -5.01 -11.25
N GLY A 135 0.69 -3.73 -11.63
CA GLY A 135 0.18 -3.22 -12.90
C GLY A 135 0.89 -3.82 -14.11
N PHE A 136 2.20 -4.07 -14.03
CA PHE A 136 2.95 -4.74 -15.09
C PHE A 136 2.40 -6.15 -15.34
N GLY A 137 2.19 -6.92 -14.27
CA GLY A 137 1.62 -8.27 -14.37
C GLY A 137 0.25 -8.28 -15.05
N ALA A 138 -0.62 -7.33 -14.67
CA ALA A 138 -1.96 -7.22 -15.23
C ALA A 138 -1.99 -6.79 -16.70
N ASN A 139 -1.02 -5.99 -17.15
CA ASN A 139 -1.03 -5.40 -18.50
C ASN A 139 -0.15 -6.13 -19.51
N TRP A 140 0.89 -6.86 -19.07
CA TRP A 140 1.90 -7.43 -19.98
C TRP A 140 2.14 -8.92 -19.79
N VAL A 141 1.86 -9.48 -18.60
CA VAL A 141 2.15 -10.89 -18.27
C VAL A 141 0.89 -11.75 -18.26
N TYR A 142 -0.27 -11.16 -18.53
CA TYR A 142 -1.53 -11.89 -18.54
C TYR A 142 -1.56 -12.99 -19.60
N ASP A 143 -2.37 -14.03 -19.38
CA ASP A 143 -2.50 -15.13 -20.32
C ASP A 143 -3.05 -14.63 -21.67
N GLY A 144 -2.23 -14.62 -22.73
CA GLY A 144 -2.75 -14.59 -24.09
C GLY A 144 -1.91 -13.95 -25.21
N GLU A 145 -0.93 -13.10 -24.92
CA GLU A 145 -0.23 -12.34 -25.98
C GLU A 145 1.16 -12.88 -26.35
N ASP A 146 2.00 -13.19 -25.36
CA ASP A 146 3.37 -13.65 -25.58
C ASP A 146 3.61 -15.09 -25.12
N ALA A 147 4.53 -15.79 -25.78
CA ALA A 147 4.81 -17.20 -25.52
C ALA A 147 5.58 -17.45 -24.21
N THR A 148 6.36 -16.47 -23.76
CA THR A 148 7.16 -16.56 -22.54
C THR A 148 7.14 -15.24 -21.77
N LEU A 149 7.38 -15.31 -20.46
CA LEU A 149 7.57 -14.12 -19.62
C LEU A 149 8.70 -13.21 -20.12
N HIS A 150 9.75 -13.81 -20.68
CA HIS A 150 10.85 -13.05 -21.26
C HIS A 150 10.38 -12.20 -22.44
N ASP A 151 9.57 -12.79 -23.33
CA ASP A 151 9.02 -12.10 -24.48
C ASP A 151 8.10 -10.96 -24.04
N SER A 152 7.23 -11.19 -23.05
CA SER A 152 6.41 -10.14 -22.44
C SER A 152 7.21 -8.98 -21.87
N ILE A 153 8.31 -9.28 -21.17
CA ILE A 153 9.20 -8.26 -20.62
C ILE A 153 9.84 -7.43 -21.73
N GLN A 154 10.32 -8.06 -22.80
CA GLN A 154 10.93 -7.35 -23.91
C GLN A 154 9.90 -6.52 -24.68
N ALA A 155 8.74 -7.09 -24.99
CA ALA A 155 7.66 -6.40 -25.69
C ALA A 155 7.20 -5.15 -24.92
N ALA A 156 7.05 -5.27 -23.60
CA ALA A 156 6.72 -4.13 -22.75
C ALA A 156 7.80 -3.04 -22.85
N ILE A 157 9.06 -3.39 -22.61
CA ILE A 157 10.18 -2.44 -22.61
C ILE A 157 10.33 -1.73 -23.96
N ASP A 158 10.24 -2.45 -25.07
CA ASP A 158 10.38 -1.89 -26.42
C ASP A 158 9.21 -0.96 -26.80
N SER A 159 8.03 -1.18 -26.23
CA SER A 159 6.83 -0.37 -26.52
C SER A 159 6.84 1.01 -25.85
N GLU A 160 7.66 1.22 -24.82
CA GLU A 160 7.55 2.40 -23.95
C GLU A 160 8.34 3.61 -24.45
N HIS A 161 9.16 3.47 -25.52
CA HIS A 161 9.83 4.62 -26.12
C HIS A 161 8.84 5.62 -26.73
N PRO A 162 8.99 6.94 -26.51
CA PRO A 162 10.09 7.64 -25.84
C PRO A 162 9.89 7.90 -24.33
N TYR A 163 8.84 7.37 -23.71
CA TYR A 163 8.47 7.58 -22.31
C TYR A 163 9.04 6.53 -21.35
N CYS A 164 10.02 5.74 -21.80
CA CYS A 164 10.63 4.64 -21.05
C CYS A 164 11.17 5.08 -19.67
N GLY A 165 11.60 6.33 -19.50
CA GLY A 165 12.04 6.86 -18.21
C GLY A 165 10.91 6.95 -17.17
N GLU A 166 9.69 7.29 -17.59
CA GLU A 166 8.53 7.42 -16.69
C GLU A 166 7.95 6.07 -16.28
N PHE A 167 8.07 5.08 -17.17
CA PHE A 167 7.55 3.73 -16.93
C PHE A 167 8.59 2.79 -16.31
N LEU A 168 9.79 2.68 -16.89
CA LEU A 168 10.79 1.67 -16.50
C LEU A 168 11.54 2.03 -15.22
N ALA A 169 11.82 3.31 -14.96
CA ALA A 169 12.53 3.71 -13.74
C ALA A 169 11.77 3.33 -12.44
N PRO A 170 10.48 3.68 -12.27
CA PRO A 170 9.75 3.28 -11.07
C PRO A 170 9.50 1.76 -11.01
N LEU A 171 9.32 1.09 -12.15
CA LEU A 171 9.20 -0.37 -12.20
C LEU A 171 10.49 -1.06 -11.73
N ALA A 172 11.66 -0.59 -12.18
CA ALA A 172 12.96 -1.10 -11.75
C ALA A 172 13.21 -0.83 -10.25
N ALA A 173 12.82 0.34 -9.74
CA ALA A 173 12.94 0.66 -8.32
C ALA A 173 12.13 -0.29 -7.44
N GLU A 174 10.89 -0.62 -7.83
CA GLU A 174 10.08 -1.62 -7.13
C GLU A 174 10.69 -3.03 -7.21
N ALA A 175 11.17 -3.45 -8.39
CA ALA A 175 11.82 -4.74 -8.56
C ALA A 175 13.09 -4.89 -7.68
N GLN A 176 13.91 -3.84 -7.61
CA GLN A 176 15.07 -3.79 -6.72
C GLN A 176 14.66 -3.85 -5.24
N SER A 177 13.64 -3.08 -4.85
CA SER A 177 13.13 -3.08 -3.47
C SER A 177 12.62 -4.46 -3.07
N ALA A 178 11.86 -5.14 -3.95
CA ALA A 178 11.37 -6.49 -3.73
C ALA A 178 12.52 -7.50 -3.52
N LEU A 179 13.59 -7.42 -4.32
CA LEU A 179 14.75 -8.30 -4.20
C LEU A 179 15.55 -8.08 -2.89
N VAL A 180 15.54 -6.85 -2.36
CA VAL A 180 16.20 -6.52 -1.08
C VAL A 180 15.35 -6.98 0.10
N LEU A 181 14.05 -6.72 0.07
CA LEU A 181 13.13 -7.04 1.16
C LEU A 181 12.85 -8.54 1.29
N PHE A 182 12.85 -9.27 0.17
CA PHE A 182 12.54 -10.70 0.14
C PHE A 182 13.71 -11.48 -0.48
N PRO A 183 14.82 -11.68 0.26
CA PRO A 183 16.01 -12.30 -0.27
C PRO A 183 15.79 -13.80 -0.50
N GLY A 184 15.47 -14.15 -1.75
CA GLY A 184 15.38 -15.52 -2.22
C GLY A 184 13.96 -16.01 -2.48
N LYS A 185 13.89 -17.22 -3.03
CA LYS A 185 12.66 -17.75 -3.62
C LYS A 185 11.53 -17.90 -2.61
N ARG A 186 11.79 -18.54 -1.47
CA ARG A 186 10.75 -18.79 -0.45
C ARG A 186 10.19 -17.50 0.14
N ALA A 187 11.05 -16.55 0.53
CA ALA A 187 10.62 -15.27 1.10
C ALA A 187 9.73 -14.48 0.12
N MET A 188 10.07 -14.53 -1.17
CA MET A 188 9.29 -13.88 -2.22
C MET A 188 7.97 -14.61 -2.50
N GLU A 189 7.97 -15.94 -2.49
CA GLU A 189 6.77 -16.77 -2.66
C GLU A 189 5.74 -16.51 -1.55
N ASP A 190 6.21 -16.50 -0.30
CA ASP A 190 5.38 -16.32 0.89
C ASP A 190 4.83 -14.89 1.02
N SER A 191 5.44 -13.91 0.34
CA SER A 191 5.09 -12.48 0.49
C SER A 191 4.47 -11.86 -0.76
N LEU A 192 5.21 -11.86 -1.89
CA LEU A 192 4.83 -11.12 -3.10
C LEU A 192 4.14 -12.02 -4.12
N SER A 193 4.67 -13.21 -4.38
CA SER A 193 4.17 -14.06 -5.49
C SER A 193 2.75 -14.54 -5.25
N ALA A 194 2.32 -14.69 -3.99
CA ALA A 194 0.93 -15.00 -3.64
C ALA A 194 -0.07 -13.93 -4.12
N VAL A 195 0.37 -12.68 -4.30
CA VAL A 195 -0.45 -11.56 -4.75
C VAL A 195 -0.16 -11.20 -6.21
N ILE A 196 1.12 -11.21 -6.60
CA ILE A 196 1.62 -10.87 -7.92
C ILE A 196 2.22 -12.14 -8.55
N GLY A 197 1.38 -12.95 -9.20
CA GLY A 197 1.69 -14.34 -9.56
C GLY A 197 2.92 -14.56 -10.46
N TRP A 198 3.39 -13.55 -11.20
CA TRP A 198 4.56 -13.67 -12.07
C TRP A 198 5.89 -13.36 -11.36
N VAL A 199 5.83 -12.73 -10.19
CA VAL A 199 7.03 -12.25 -9.48
C VAL A 199 7.79 -13.43 -8.88
N SER A 200 9.07 -13.50 -9.20
CA SER A 200 10.07 -14.39 -8.59
C SER A 200 11.43 -13.71 -8.64
N PRO A 201 12.42 -14.14 -7.83
CA PRO A 201 13.75 -13.54 -7.87
C PRO A 201 14.38 -13.62 -9.27
N GLU A 202 14.13 -14.71 -9.99
CA GLU A 202 14.58 -14.90 -11.36
C GLU A 202 13.89 -13.94 -12.33
N ALA A 203 12.56 -13.81 -12.25
CA ALA A 203 11.78 -12.90 -13.09
C ALA A 203 12.19 -11.43 -12.87
N LEU A 204 12.35 -10.99 -11.62
CA LEU A 204 12.75 -9.63 -11.30
C LEU A 204 14.16 -9.31 -11.79
N ARG A 205 15.10 -10.26 -11.69
CA ARG A 205 16.45 -10.08 -12.25
C ARG A 205 16.43 -10.01 -13.78
N GLN A 206 15.60 -10.81 -14.44
CA GLN A 206 15.43 -10.74 -15.90
C GLN A 206 14.86 -9.38 -16.33
N LEU A 207 13.83 -8.89 -15.63
CA LEU A 207 13.27 -7.56 -15.85
C LEU A 207 14.33 -6.47 -15.69
N LEU A 208 15.09 -6.49 -14.60
CA LEU A 208 16.13 -5.49 -14.35
C LEU A 208 17.24 -5.52 -15.40
N GLN A 209 17.64 -6.71 -15.85
CA GLN A 209 18.62 -6.86 -16.92
C GLN A 209 18.10 -6.28 -18.24
N ALA A 210 16.85 -6.57 -18.60
CA ALA A 210 16.23 -6.05 -19.82
C ALA A 210 16.10 -4.51 -19.79
N VAL A 211 15.72 -3.93 -18.65
CA VAL A 211 15.67 -2.47 -18.47
C VAL A 211 17.06 -1.86 -18.66
N ASP A 212 18.09 -2.42 -18.03
CA ASP A 212 19.47 -1.92 -18.14
C ASP A 212 20.00 -2.03 -19.58
N ASP A 213 19.76 -3.15 -20.26
CA ASP A 213 20.16 -3.33 -21.66
C ASP A 213 19.46 -2.34 -22.59
N HIS A 214 18.16 -2.08 -22.39
CA HIS A 214 17.43 -1.05 -23.11
C HIS A 214 17.99 0.35 -22.85
N MET A 215 18.26 0.69 -21.58
CA MET A 215 18.83 2.00 -21.24
C MET A 215 20.22 2.20 -21.88
N ARG A 216 21.04 1.15 -21.92
CA ARG A 216 22.33 1.21 -22.63
C ARG A 216 22.14 1.34 -24.14
N ARG A 217 21.26 0.56 -24.75
CA ARG A 217 21.05 0.58 -26.20
C ARG A 217 20.54 1.94 -26.69
N GLU A 218 19.56 2.50 -26.00
CA GLU A 218 18.78 3.64 -26.49
C GLU A 218 19.20 4.98 -25.87
N HIS A 219 19.95 4.95 -24.75
CA HIS A 219 20.35 6.16 -24.02
C HIS A 219 21.85 6.24 -23.71
N THR A 220 22.69 5.34 -24.23
CA THR A 220 24.13 5.60 -24.22
C THR A 220 24.43 6.71 -25.21
N VAL A 221 24.93 7.84 -24.70
CA VAL A 221 25.51 8.89 -25.52
C VAL A 221 26.73 8.28 -26.22
N LEU A 222 26.70 8.18 -27.56
CA LEU A 222 27.93 8.02 -28.34
C LEU A 222 28.84 9.20 -27.96
N SER A 223 29.81 8.92 -27.09
CA SER A 223 30.88 9.86 -26.71
C SER A 223 31.73 10.25 -27.92
#